data_AF-A0AAD9KIL5-F1
#
_entry.id   AF-A0AAD9KIL5-F1
#
_cell.length_a   1.000
_cell.length_b   1.000
_cell.length_c   1.000
_cell.angle_alpha   90.00
_cell.angle_beta   90.00
_cell.angle_gamma   90.00
#
_symmetry.space_group_name_H-M   'P 1'
#
loop_
_entity.id
_entity.type
_entity.pdbx_description
1 polymer ?
#
loop_
_entity_poly.entity_id
_entity_poly.type
_entity_poly.pdbx_seq_one_letter_code
_entity_poly.pdbx_strand_id
1 'polypeptide(L)'
;MYKFRVLAVFSNNDNKQSPNSCKFTLKMAPAHMPQAPAAGPVIVKARPVSPKAISITWQYLPVDHAPIEGYFVYHKPYEASDADYKKQTLLGPARSSHLLTELKPNT
;
A
#
# COMPACT_ATOMS: atom_id res chain seq x y z
N MET A 1 -1.60 15.19 20.19
CA MET A 1 -1.86 15.77 18.86
C MET A 1 -0.55 15.72 18.09
N TYR A 2 -0.53 15.05 16.95
CA TYR A 2 0.69 14.73 16.19
C TYR A 2 0.83 15.65 14.97
N LYS A 3 2.06 15.84 14.50
CA LYS A 3 2.39 16.42 13.21
C LYS A 3 3.44 15.51 12.56
N PHE A 4 3.30 15.29 11.27
CA PHE A 4 4.21 14.45 10.49
C PHE A 4 5.02 15.32 9.55
N ARG A 5 6.28 14.95 9.30
CA ARG A 5 7.13 15.52 8.24
C ARG A 5 7.97 14.41 7.64
N VAL A 6 8.36 14.57 6.39
CA VAL A 6 9.23 13.65 5.67
C VAL A 6 10.60 14.31 5.51
N LEU A 7 11.68 13.54 5.69
CA LEU A 7 13.04 13.98 5.39
C LEU A 7 13.56 13.19 4.20
N ALA A 8 14.08 13.91 3.21
CA ALA A 8 14.87 13.33 2.13
C ALA A 8 16.35 13.47 2.47
N VAL A 9 17.10 12.36 2.33
CA VAL A 9 18.56 12.30 2.44
C VAL A 9 19.12 12.15 1.03
N PHE A 10 20.00 13.05 0.60
CA PHE A 10 20.59 13.04 -0.73
C PHE A 10 21.94 12.34 -0.73
N SER A 11 22.40 11.91 -1.91
CA SER A 11 23.69 11.21 -2.08
C SER A 11 24.91 12.05 -1.73
N ASN A 12 24.77 13.37 -1.68
CA ASN A 12 25.79 14.32 -1.22
C ASN A 12 25.77 14.56 0.30
N ASN A 13 25.08 13.71 1.06
CA ASN A 13 24.93 13.80 2.51
C ASN A 13 24.19 15.07 3.00
N ASP A 14 23.46 15.74 2.09
CA ASP A 14 22.56 16.86 2.42
C ASP A 14 21.14 16.35 2.72
N ASN A 15 20.36 17.15 3.44
CA ASN A 15 19.02 16.78 3.89
C ASN A 15 18.00 17.90 3.63
N LYS A 16 16.84 17.54 3.08
CA LYS A 16 15.70 18.47 2.92
C LYS A 16 14.46 17.93 3.61
N GLN A 17 13.86 18.75 4.46
CA GLN A 17 12.63 18.42 5.19
C GLN A 17 11.39 18.97 4.46
N SER A 18 10.30 18.21 4.48
CA SER A 18 8.99 18.70 4.07
C SER A 18 8.45 19.71 5.11
N PRO A 19 7.48 20.55 4.74
CA PRO A 19 6.64 21.23 5.72
C PRO A 19 5.98 20.21 6.67
N ASN A 20 5.63 20.67 7.87
CA ASN A 20 4.83 19.86 8.79
C ASN A 20 3.41 19.65 8.22
N SER A 21 2.86 18.45 8.44
CA SER A 21 1.45 18.18 8.18
C SER A 21 0.56 19.09 9.03
N CYS A 22 -0.72 19.20 8.64
CA CYS A 22 -1.76 19.67 9.54
C CYS A 22 -1.77 18.83 10.83
N LYS A 23 -2.26 19.43 11.92
CA LYS A 23 -2.33 18.75 13.22
C LYS A 23 -3.26 17.53 13.09
N PHE A 24 -2.75 16.34 13.40
CA PHE A 24 -3.47 15.09 13.40
C PHE A 24 -3.79 14.65 14.82
N THR A 25 -5.07 14.47 15.14
CA THR A 25 -5.48 13.91 16.43
C THR A 25 -5.77 12.43 16.22
N LEU A 26 -4.91 11.57 16.76
CA LEU A 26 -5.18 10.14 16.83
C LEU A 26 -6.37 9.96 17.80
N LYS A 27 -7.52 9.59 17.26
CA LYS A 27 -8.71 9.25 18.04
C LYS A 27 -8.79 7.73 18.11
N MET A 28 -9.08 7.16 19.28
CA MET A 28 -9.58 5.79 19.31
C MET A 28 -10.87 5.77 18.49
N ALA A 29 -11.01 4.79 17.59
CA ALA A 29 -12.22 4.66 16.79
C ALA A 29 -13.40 4.46 17.76
N PRO A 30 -14.38 5.38 17.81
CA PRO A 30 -15.64 5.11 18.49
C PRO A 30 -16.36 3.99 17.74
N ALA A 31 -17.23 3.23 18.41
CA ALA A 31 -17.98 2.13 17.81
C ALA A 31 -18.79 2.51 16.55
N HIS A 32 -19.04 3.81 16.35
CA HIS A 32 -19.82 4.39 15.24
C HIS A 32 -18.98 4.80 14.01
N MET A 33 -17.65 4.65 14.03
CA MET A 33 -16.84 4.85 12.82
C MET A 33 -17.04 3.68 11.84
N PRO A 34 -16.88 3.91 10.52
CA PRO A 34 -16.89 2.83 9.56
C PRO A 34 -15.86 1.78 9.97
N GLN A 35 -16.32 0.57 10.26
CA GLN A 35 -15.42 -0.52 10.58
C GLN A 35 -14.65 -0.92 9.32
N ALA A 36 -13.47 -1.51 9.52
CA ALA A 36 -12.78 -2.15 8.42
C ALA A 36 -13.72 -3.20 7.79
N PRO A 37 -13.71 -3.36 6.46
CA PRO A 37 -14.54 -4.36 5.82
C PRO A 37 -14.30 -5.75 6.41
N ALA A 38 -15.38 -6.51 6.61
CA ALA A 38 -15.33 -7.83 7.23
C ALA A 38 -14.48 -8.85 6.44
N ALA A 39 -14.35 -8.65 5.13
CA ALA A 39 -13.50 -9.47 4.26
C ALA A 39 -12.53 -8.58 3.47
N GLY A 40 -11.35 -9.10 3.17
CA GLY A 40 -10.36 -8.45 2.32
C GLY A 40 -10.44 -8.89 0.85
N PRO A 41 -9.74 -8.20 -0.07
CA PRO A 41 -9.59 -8.65 -1.44
C PRO A 41 -8.72 -9.92 -1.53
N VAL A 42 -8.96 -10.74 -2.56
CA VAL A 42 -8.19 -11.94 -2.86
C VAL A 42 -7.48 -11.77 -4.19
N ILE A 43 -6.17 -12.03 -4.24
CA ILE A 43 -5.41 -12.07 -5.50
C ILE A 43 -5.85 -13.31 -6.27
N VAL A 44 -6.51 -13.09 -7.41
CA VAL A 44 -6.99 -14.17 -8.29
C VAL A 44 -5.98 -14.50 -9.38
N LYS A 45 -5.01 -13.60 -9.62
CA LYS A 45 -4.09 -13.71 -10.74
C LYS A 45 -2.84 -12.88 -10.53
N ALA A 46 -1.70 -13.48 -10.84
CA ALA A 46 -0.42 -12.80 -10.99
C ALA A 46 0.22 -13.26 -12.30
N ARG A 47 0.53 -12.32 -13.20
CA ARG A 47 1.14 -12.63 -14.49
C ARG A 47 2.46 -11.85 -14.66
N PRO A 48 3.57 -12.51 -15.00
CA PRO A 48 4.77 -11.79 -15.39
C PRO A 48 4.51 -11.03 -16.69
N VAL A 49 4.87 -9.75 -16.73
CA VAL A 49 4.73 -8.88 -17.92
C VAL A 49 6.10 -8.58 -18.51
N SER A 50 7.12 -8.45 -17.66
CA SER A 50 8.51 -8.32 -18.07
C SER A 50 9.40 -8.92 -16.98
N PRO A 51 10.72 -9.08 -17.22
CA PRO A 51 11.63 -9.54 -16.18
C PRO A 51 11.57 -8.69 -14.90
N LYS A 52 11.15 -7.43 -14.97
CA LYS A 52 11.08 -6.51 -13.82
C LYS A 52 9.64 -6.10 -13.46
N ALA A 53 8.63 -6.78 -14.01
CA ALA A 53 7.25 -6.39 -13.80
C ALA A 53 6.27 -7.57 -13.76
N ILE A 54 5.33 -7.50 -12.82
CA ILE A 54 4.25 -8.48 -12.63
C ILE A 54 2.92 -7.72 -12.56
N SER A 55 1.95 -8.12 -13.38
CA SER A 55 0.58 -7.63 -13.27
C SER A 55 -0.21 -8.52 -12.32
N ILE A 56 -0.76 -7.92 -11.27
CA ILE A 56 -1.65 -8.57 -10.32
C ILE A 56 -3.10 -8.16 -10.57
N THR A 57 -4.01 -9.11 -10.41
CA THR A 57 -5.45 -8.88 -10.43
C THR A 57 -6.06 -9.51 -9.19
N TRP A 58 -6.92 -8.77 -8.51
CA TRP A 58 -7.63 -9.20 -7.33
C TRP A 58 -9.14 -9.04 -7.52
N GLN A 59 -9.88 -9.82 -6.75
CA GLN A 59 -11.33 -9.69 -6.62
C GLN A 59 -11.65 -9.25 -5.20
N TYR A 60 -12.60 -8.34 -5.08
CA TYR A 60 -13.12 -7.89 -3.80
C TYR A 60 -14.64 -8.09 -3.80
N LEU A 61 -15.12 -8.94 -2.88
CA LEU A 61 -16.53 -9.19 -2.66
C LEU A 61 -16.92 -8.55 -1.32
N PRO A 62 -17.59 -7.38 -1.32
CA PRO A 62 -18.01 -6.73 -0.09
C PRO A 62 -19.06 -7.60 0.61
N VAL A 63 -18.75 -8.03 1.84
CA VAL A 63 -19.67 -8.79 2.71
C VAL A 63 -20.56 -7.84 3.51
N ASP A 64 -20.08 -6.63 3.73
CA ASP A 64 -20.75 -5.53 4.41
C ASP A 64 -20.74 -4.27 3.53
N HIS A 65 -21.40 -3.21 4.01
CA HIS A 65 -21.42 -1.90 3.36
C HIS A 65 -20.26 -1.01 3.81
N ALA A 66 -19.15 -1.58 4.28
CA ALA A 66 -18.01 -0.79 4.72
C ALA A 66 -17.43 0.01 3.53
N PRO A 67 -17.34 1.35 3.62
CA PRO A 67 -16.76 2.15 2.57
C PRO A 67 -15.26 1.85 2.46
N ILE A 68 -14.77 1.74 1.23
CA ILE A 68 -13.33 1.60 0.94
C ILE A 68 -12.85 2.78 0.08
N GLU A 69 -11.64 3.25 0.34
CA GLU A 69 -10.99 4.29 -0.46
C GLU A 69 -10.04 3.70 -1.52
N GLY A 70 -9.58 2.47 -1.29
CA GLY A 70 -8.59 1.81 -2.11
C GLY A 70 -7.94 0.63 -1.41
N TYR A 71 -6.74 0.28 -1.87
CA TYR A 71 -6.04 -0.95 -1.52
C TYR A 71 -4.58 -0.68 -1.16
N PHE A 72 -4.05 -1.48 -0.24
CA PHE A 72 -2.61 -1.55 0.02
C PHE A 72 -2.07 -2.85 -0.54
N VAL A 73 -1.05 -2.75 -1.40
CA VAL A 73 -0.36 -3.92 -1.95
C VAL A 73 0.99 -4.06 -1.26
N TYR A 74 1.22 -5.23 -0.67
CA TYR A 74 2.45 -5.59 -0.01
C TYR A 74 3.15 -6.67 -0.83
N HIS A 75 4.44 -6.49 -1.12
CA HIS A 75 5.24 -7.48 -1.84
C HIS A 75 6.66 -7.53 -1.31
N LYS A 76 7.27 -8.72 -1.38
CA LYS A 76 8.68 -8.97 -1.08
C LYS A 76 9.20 -10.10 -1.96
N PRO A 77 10.52 -10.17 -2.23
CA PRO A 77 11.12 -11.32 -2.88
C PRO A 77 10.87 -12.60 -2.08
N TYR A 78 10.61 -13.72 -2.75
CA TYR A 78 10.37 -15.01 -2.10
C TYR A 78 11.58 -15.45 -1.26
N GLU A 79 12.77 -15.36 -1.84
CA GLU A 79 14.05 -15.74 -1.20
C GLU A 79 14.46 -14.84 -0.03
N ALA A 80 13.90 -13.63 0.06
CA ALA A 80 14.25 -12.67 1.10
C ALA A 80 13.25 -12.77 2.26
N SER A 81 13.39 -13.82 3.08
CA SER A 81 12.51 -14.01 4.24
C SER A 81 12.59 -12.85 5.24
N ASP A 82 13.79 -12.32 5.46
CA ASP A 82 14.09 -11.25 6.43
C ASP A 82 13.95 -9.83 5.86
N ALA A 83 13.47 -9.69 4.61
CA ALA A 83 13.26 -8.38 3.99
C ALA A 83 11.89 -7.80 4.35
N ASP A 84 11.88 -6.49 4.60
CA ASP A 84 10.66 -5.73 4.78
C ASP A 84 9.77 -5.75 3.53
N TYR A 85 8.45 -5.78 3.75
CA TYR A 85 7.48 -5.65 2.67
C TYR A 85 7.51 -4.24 2.08
N LYS A 86 7.60 -4.16 0.76
CA LYS A 86 7.31 -2.94 0.03
C LYS A 86 5.80 -2.74 -0.01
N LYS A 87 5.36 -1.59 0.48
CA LYS A 87 3.95 -1.16 0.47
C LYS A 87 3.69 -0.20 -0.68
N GLN A 88 2.64 -0.43 -1.45
CA GLN A 88 2.09 0.53 -2.40
C GLN A 88 0.65 0.89 -2.02
N THR A 89 0.35 2.18 -2.02
CA THR A 89 -0.99 2.71 -1.72
C THR A 89 -1.72 2.99 -3.03
N LEU A 90 -2.83 2.29 -3.25
CA LEU A 90 -3.60 2.36 -4.48
C LEU A 90 -4.98 2.93 -4.18
N LEU A 91 -5.21 4.18 -4.53
CA LEU A 91 -6.52 4.81 -4.38
C LEU A 91 -7.47 4.36 -5.51
N GLY A 92 -8.76 4.31 -5.19
CA GLY A 92 -9.83 3.95 -6.12
C GLY A 92 -10.51 2.64 -5.69
N PRO A 93 -11.77 2.69 -5.21
CA PRO A 93 -12.49 1.50 -4.74
C PRO A 93 -12.82 0.50 -5.87
N ALA A 94 -12.94 0.98 -7.11
CA ALA A 94 -13.21 0.14 -8.28
C ALA A 94 -11.95 -0.54 -8.85
N ARG A 95 -10.77 -0.32 -8.26
CA ARG A 95 -9.52 -0.90 -8.78
C ARG A 95 -9.46 -2.39 -8.45
N SER A 96 -9.26 -3.21 -9.48
CA SER A 96 -9.11 -4.67 -9.37
C SER A 96 -7.78 -5.19 -9.91
N SER A 97 -6.88 -4.30 -10.37
CA SER A 97 -5.58 -4.69 -10.91
C SER A 97 -4.51 -3.63 -10.70
N HIS A 98 -3.25 -4.07 -10.65
CA HIS A 98 -2.08 -3.20 -10.59
C HIS A 98 -0.87 -3.83 -11.27
N LEU A 99 0.00 -2.99 -11.83
CA LEU A 99 1.28 -3.41 -12.39
C LEU A 99 2.37 -3.11 -11.36
N LEU A 100 2.96 -4.17 -10.80
CA LEU A 100 4.18 -4.08 -10.00
C LEU A 100 5.36 -3.91 -10.94
N THR A 101 6.20 -2.90 -10.70
CA THR A 101 7.39 -2.56 -11.50
C THR A 101 8.63 -2.50 -10.62
N GLU A 102 9.81 -2.32 -11.24
CA GLU A 102 11.11 -2.23 -10.55
C GLU A 102 11.43 -3.47 -9.69
N LEU A 103 10.96 -4.63 -10.14
CA LEU A 103 11.27 -5.91 -9.52
C LEU A 103 12.66 -6.41 -9.92
N LYS A 104 13.25 -7.27 -9.11
CA LYS A 104 14.47 -8.00 -9.48
C LYS A 104 14.12 -9.03 -10.57
N PRO A 105 14.92 -9.15 -11.65
CA PRO A 105 14.74 -10.19 -12.66
C PRO A 105 14.82 -11.61 -12.09
N ASN A 106 14.02 -12.52 -12.65
CA ASN A 106 14.05 -13.96 -12.37
C ASN A 106 13.96 -14.27 -10.86
N THR A 107 12.99 -13.64 -10.20
CA THR A 107 12.69 -13.79 -8.76
C THR A 107 11.27 -14.32 -8.57
#